data_AF-A0AAU0Q5L0-F1
#
_entry.id   AF-A0AAU0Q5L0-F1
#
_cell.length_a   1.000
_cell.length_b   1.000
_cell.length_c   1.000
_cell.angle_alpha   90.00
_cell.angle_beta   90.00
_cell.angle_gamma   90.00
#
_symmetry.space_group_name_H-M   'P 1'
#
loop_
_entity.id
_entity.type
_entity.pdbx_description
1 polymer ?
#
loop_
_entity_poly.entity_id
_entity_poly.type
_entity_poly.pdbx_seq_one_letter_code
_entity_poly.pdbx_strand_id
1 'polypeptide(L)'
;MTTRPATDRRKMPTGREEVAAAILQAATDLFAERGPAATSIRDIAARSKVNHGLVFRHFGTKDQLVGAVLDHLGTKLTRLLHSEAPADIIERALDRHGRVLARALLDGYPVGQLQQRFPNVAELLDAVRPRYDSDLGARLAVAHALALQFGWRLFAPMLRSATGIDELTGDELRLSVNDAVARILEPH
;
A
#
# COMPACT_ATOMS: atom_id res chain seq x y z
N MET A 1 -48.94 13.94 10.72
CA MET A 1 -47.85 14.43 11.58
C MET A 1 -46.67 13.45 11.41
N THR A 2 -45.74 13.81 10.53
CA THR A 2 -44.64 12.95 10.05
C THR A 2 -43.44 13.00 10.98
N THR A 3 -43.12 11.91 11.66
CA THR A 3 -41.86 11.72 12.40
C THR A 3 -40.76 11.31 11.42
N ARG A 4 -39.82 12.22 11.16
CA ARG A 4 -38.55 11.97 10.44
C ARG A 4 -37.69 10.99 11.26
N PRO A 5 -37.10 9.93 10.68
CA PRO A 5 -36.15 9.10 11.40
C PRO A 5 -34.87 9.90 11.66
N ALA A 6 -34.35 9.79 12.88
CA ALA A 6 -33.12 10.43 13.31
C ALA A 6 -31.94 9.88 12.49
N THR A 7 -31.19 10.79 11.88
CA THR A 7 -29.95 10.52 11.15
C THR A 7 -28.96 9.78 12.05
N ASP A 8 -28.50 8.62 11.58
CA ASP A 8 -27.39 7.82 12.10
C ASP A 8 -26.16 8.70 12.38
N ARG A 9 -26.00 9.12 13.64
CA ARG A 9 -24.79 9.77 14.13
C ARG A 9 -23.72 8.69 14.25
N ARG A 10 -22.99 8.44 13.16
CA ARG A 10 -21.75 7.64 13.16
C ARG A 10 -20.92 8.02 14.39
N LYS A 11 -20.84 7.08 15.34
CA LYS A 11 -20.26 7.21 16.68
C LYS A 11 -18.84 7.80 16.58
N MET A 12 -18.56 8.87 17.34
CA MET A 12 -17.21 9.41 17.46
C MET A 12 -16.30 8.36 18.12
N PRO A 13 -15.04 8.18 17.67
CA PRO A 13 -14.08 7.32 18.35
C PRO A 13 -13.79 7.88 19.75
N THR A 14 -13.94 7.09 20.80
CA THR A 14 -13.72 7.57 22.18
C THR A 14 -12.55 6.86 22.87
N GLY A 15 -12.21 5.63 22.48
CA GLY A 15 -11.06 4.89 23.00
C GLY A 15 -9.72 5.29 22.37
N ARG A 16 -8.59 5.13 23.09
CA ARG A 16 -7.24 5.39 22.57
C ARG A 16 -6.97 4.62 21.28
N GLU A 17 -7.32 3.34 21.25
CA GLU A 17 -7.13 2.48 20.07
C GLU A 17 -8.09 2.85 18.93
N GLU A 18 -9.36 3.13 19.24
CA GLU A 18 -10.34 3.57 18.24
C GLU A 18 -9.93 4.89 17.57
N VAL A 19 -9.44 5.85 18.35
CA VAL A 19 -8.92 7.14 17.86
C VAL A 19 -7.71 6.91 16.96
N ALA A 20 -6.74 6.09 17.40
CA ALA A 20 -5.57 5.77 16.60
C ALA A 20 -5.95 5.10 15.27
N ALA A 21 -6.85 4.12 15.31
CA ALA A 21 -7.35 3.43 14.13
C ALA A 21 -8.10 4.37 13.17
N ALA A 22 -8.94 5.27 13.69
CA ALA A 22 -9.66 6.26 12.89
C ALA A 22 -8.71 7.25 12.20
N ILE A 23 -7.68 7.71 12.90
CA ILE A 23 -6.63 8.57 12.32
C ILE A 23 -5.86 7.82 11.24
N LEU A 24 -5.43 6.60 11.52
CA LEU A 24 -4.65 5.78 10.59
C LEU A 24 -5.45 5.48 9.32
N GLN A 25 -6.72 5.12 9.45
CA GLN A 25 -7.61 4.89 8.32
C GLN A 25 -7.80 6.17 7.48
N ALA A 26 -8.09 7.30 8.14
CA ALA A 26 -8.26 8.58 7.45
C ALA A 26 -6.98 9.02 6.71
N ALA A 27 -5.80 8.86 7.33
CA ALA A 27 -4.52 9.14 6.70
C ALA A 27 -4.27 8.21 5.51
N THR A 28 -4.55 6.91 5.66
CA THR A 28 -4.42 5.92 4.58
C THR A 28 -5.31 6.27 3.38
N ASP A 29 -6.53 6.74 3.62
CA ASP A 29 -7.45 7.16 2.56
C ASP A 29 -6.93 8.42 1.86
N LEU A 30 -6.58 9.46 2.62
CA LEU A 30 -6.10 10.73 2.08
C LEU A 30 -4.78 10.59 1.31
N PHE A 31 -3.84 9.78 1.79
CA PHE A 31 -2.58 9.53 1.08
C PHE A 31 -2.82 8.74 -0.21
N ALA A 32 -3.76 7.79 -0.22
CA ALA A 32 -4.14 7.06 -1.43
C ALA A 32 -4.95 7.93 -2.42
N GLU A 33 -5.65 8.96 -1.95
CA GLU A 33 -6.38 9.93 -2.79
C GLU A 33 -5.41 10.92 -3.46
N ARG A 34 -4.58 11.62 -2.68
CA ARG A 34 -3.78 12.78 -3.16
C ARG A 34 -2.33 12.84 -2.69
N GLY A 35 -1.87 11.86 -1.93
CA GLY A 35 -0.48 11.77 -1.45
C GLY A 35 -0.23 12.45 -0.10
N PRO A 36 0.89 12.09 0.57
CA PRO A 36 1.30 12.71 1.82
C PRO A 36 1.54 14.21 1.73
N ALA A 37 2.28 14.72 0.74
CA ALA A 37 2.64 16.14 0.67
C ALA A 37 1.39 17.04 0.64
N ALA A 38 0.40 16.68 -0.18
CA ALA A 38 -0.86 17.42 -0.34
C ALA A 38 -1.88 17.21 0.82
N THR A 39 -1.53 16.47 1.87
CA THR A 39 -2.42 16.17 2.99
C THR A 39 -1.91 16.79 4.29
N SER A 40 -2.67 17.70 4.89
CA SER A 40 -2.32 18.28 6.20
C SER A 40 -2.81 17.44 7.37
N ILE A 41 -2.23 17.63 8.57
CA ILE A 41 -2.73 17.01 9.80
C ILE A 41 -4.16 17.48 10.11
N ARG A 42 -4.51 18.72 9.74
CA ARG A 42 -5.87 19.24 9.86
C ARG A 42 -6.87 18.47 9.00
N ASP A 43 -6.49 18.12 7.77
CA ASP A 43 -7.34 17.32 6.89
C ASP A 43 -7.58 15.92 7.46
N ILE A 44 -6.54 15.30 8.02
CA ILE A 44 -6.62 13.99 8.66
C ILE A 44 -7.53 14.05 9.87
N ALA A 45 -7.35 15.04 10.75
CA ALA A 45 -8.19 15.23 11.94
C ALA A 45 -9.66 15.46 11.57
N ALA A 46 -9.93 16.27 10.54
CA ALA A 46 -11.27 16.50 10.04
C ALA A 46 -11.91 15.21 9.47
N ARG A 47 -11.15 14.44 8.69
CA ARG A 47 -11.62 13.17 8.10
C ARG A 47 -11.86 12.09 9.16
N SER A 48 -11.01 12.00 10.18
CA SER A 48 -11.15 11.02 11.27
C SER A 48 -12.13 11.47 12.37
N LYS A 49 -12.62 12.72 12.31
CA LYS A 49 -13.50 13.34 13.32
C LYS A 49 -12.87 13.39 14.72
N VAL A 50 -11.58 13.63 14.79
CA VAL A 50 -10.83 13.78 16.05
C VAL A 50 -10.23 15.18 16.16
N ASN A 51 -9.82 15.59 17.35
CA ASN A 51 -9.09 16.84 17.53
C ASN A 51 -7.67 16.73 16.94
N HIS A 52 -7.19 17.79 16.28
CA HIS A 52 -5.83 17.92 15.75
C HIS A 52 -4.74 17.51 16.75
N GLY A 53 -4.87 17.88 18.03
CA GLY A 53 -3.90 17.51 19.06
C GLY A 53 -3.80 16.00 19.31
N LEU A 54 -4.87 15.23 19.05
CA LEU A 54 -4.84 13.78 19.18
C LEU A 54 -4.00 13.14 18.08
N VAL A 55 -3.95 13.71 16.87
CA VAL A 55 -3.10 13.16 15.81
C VAL A 55 -1.62 13.16 16.23
N PHE A 56 -1.15 14.31 16.73
CA PHE A 56 0.21 14.43 17.25
C PHE A 56 0.46 13.55 18.47
N ARG A 57 -0.51 13.44 19.39
CA ARG A 57 -0.38 12.58 20.57
C ARG A 57 -0.22 11.10 20.21
N HIS A 58 -0.85 10.64 19.13
CA HIS A 58 -0.85 9.24 18.74
C HIS A 58 0.30 8.85 17.81
N PHE A 59 0.64 9.73 16.86
CA PHE A 59 1.59 9.40 15.79
C PHE A 59 2.81 10.31 15.74
N GLY A 60 2.88 11.34 16.60
CA GLY A 60 3.99 12.28 16.62
C GLY A 60 3.99 13.15 15.36
N THR A 61 5.00 13.00 14.52
CA THR A 61 5.16 13.81 13.30
C THR A 61 4.36 13.27 12.11
N LYS A 62 4.20 14.10 11.07
CA LYS A 62 3.60 13.66 9.80
C LYS A 62 4.39 12.52 9.17
N ASP A 63 5.72 12.55 9.26
CA ASP A 63 6.61 11.51 8.71
C ASP A 63 6.42 10.17 9.45
N GLN A 64 6.31 10.21 10.78
CA GLN A 64 5.99 9.04 11.58
C GLN A 64 4.60 8.47 11.23
N LEU A 65 3.61 9.33 10.97
CA LEU A 65 2.30 8.89 10.49
C LEU A 65 2.36 8.28 9.08
N VAL A 66 3.19 8.81 8.18
CA VAL A 66 3.44 8.20 6.86
C VAL A 66 4.03 6.79 7.02
N GLY A 67 5.06 6.63 7.87
CA GLY A 67 5.62 5.32 8.20
C GLY A 67 4.57 4.36 8.75
N ALA A 68 3.76 4.81 9.71
CA ALA A 68 2.68 4.00 10.29
C ALA A 68 1.62 3.56 9.25
N VAL A 69 1.28 4.42 8.29
CA VAL A 69 0.38 4.07 7.19
C VAL A 69 0.99 3.00 6.27
N LEU A 70 2.27 3.13 5.92
CA LEU A 70 2.97 2.16 5.08
C LEU A 70 3.10 0.79 5.77
N ASP A 71 3.46 0.78 7.06
CA ASP A 71 3.51 -0.44 7.88
C ASP A 71 2.12 -1.09 7.98
N HIS A 72 1.07 -0.28 8.16
CA HIS A 72 -0.31 -0.76 8.20
C HIS A 72 -0.73 -1.43 6.88
N LEU A 73 -0.44 -0.79 5.75
CA LEU A 73 -0.74 -1.33 4.42
C LEU A 73 0.08 -2.60 4.13
N GLY A 74 1.36 -2.64 4.50
CA GLY A 74 2.22 -3.82 4.33
C GLY A 74 1.75 -5.01 5.18
N THR A 75 1.39 -4.76 6.44
CA THR A 75 0.83 -5.78 7.33
C THR A 75 -0.52 -6.30 6.84
N LYS A 76 -1.38 -5.42 6.33
CA LYS A 76 -2.66 -5.81 5.73
C LYS A 76 -2.45 -6.68 4.49
N LEU A 77 -1.52 -6.29 3.61
CA LEU A 77 -1.17 -7.07 2.42
C LEU A 77 -0.66 -8.46 2.79
N THR A 78 0.27 -8.55 3.74
CA THR A 78 0.83 -9.82 4.23
C THR A 78 -0.27 -10.75 4.75
N ARG A 79 -1.22 -10.22 5.55
CA ARG A 79 -2.37 -11.02 6.02
C ARG A 79 -3.26 -11.52 4.89
N LEU A 80 -3.48 -10.69 3.85
CA LEU A 80 -4.29 -11.08 2.70
C LEU A 80 -3.62 -12.18 1.89
N LEU A 81 -2.30 -12.11 1.69
CA LEU A 81 -1.52 -13.13 0.98
C LEU A 81 -1.54 -14.50 1.68
N HIS A 82 -1.64 -14.53 3.02
CA HIS A 82 -1.77 -15.76 3.80
C HIS A 82 -3.20 -16.25 4.01
N SER A 83 -4.18 -15.51 3.51
CA SER A 83 -5.59 -15.87 3.64
C SER A 83 -6.11 -16.43 2.32
N GLU A 84 -7.25 -17.12 2.36
CA GLU A 84 -8.01 -17.51 1.15
C GLU A 84 -8.78 -16.31 0.55
N ALA A 85 -8.18 -15.11 0.61
CA ALA A 85 -8.80 -13.92 0.06
C ALA A 85 -8.89 -14.03 -1.48
N PRO A 86 -10.00 -13.59 -2.08
CA PRO A 86 -10.12 -13.48 -3.52
C PRO A 86 -8.98 -12.66 -4.15
N ALA A 87 -8.53 -13.06 -5.34
CA ALA A 87 -7.40 -12.42 -6.03
C ALA A 87 -7.62 -10.91 -6.25
N ASP A 88 -8.85 -10.51 -6.58
CA ASP A 88 -9.22 -9.10 -6.80
C ASP A 88 -9.09 -8.25 -5.52
N ILE A 89 -9.27 -8.85 -4.34
CA ILE A 89 -9.07 -8.17 -3.04
C ILE A 89 -7.58 -7.94 -2.78
N ILE A 90 -6.75 -8.95 -3.06
CA ILE A 90 -5.29 -8.87 -2.92
C ILE A 90 -4.74 -7.82 -3.90
N GLU A 91 -5.20 -7.82 -5.13
CA GLU A 91 -4.82 -6.85 -6.17
C GLU A 91 -5.15 -5.42 -5.76
N ARG A 92 -6.38 -5.16 -5.28
CA ARG A 92 -6.74 -3.82 -4.78
C ARG A 92 -5.86 -3.38 -3.61
N ALA A 93 -5.45 -4.31 -2.75
CA ALA A 93 -4.55 -4.02 -1.64
C ALA A 93 -3.13 -3.69 -2.13
N LEU A 94 -2.60 -4.45 -3.09
CA LEU A 94 -1.32 -4.19 -3.75
C LEU A 94 -1.31 -2.83 -4.46
N ASP A 95 -2.37 -2.53 -5.21
CA ASP A 95 -2.53 -1.25 -5.93
C ASP A 95 -2.53 -0.07 -4.98
N ARG A 96 -3.30 -0.18 -3.89
CA ARG A 96 -3.38 0.86 -2.88
C ARG A 96 -2.05 1.06 -2.17
N HIS A 97 -1.38 -0.03 -1.79
CA HIS A 97 -0.05 0.02 -1.17
C HIS A 97 0.97 0.69 -2.10
N GLY A 98 1.08 0.21 -3.34
CA GLY A 98 2.02 0.72 -4.34
C GLY A 98 1.78 2.20 -4.65
N ARG A 99 0.52 2.65 -4.73
CA ARG A 99 0.20 4.06 -4.97
C ARG A 99 0.64 4.97 -3.82
N VAL A 100 0.41 4.57 -2.56
CA VAL A 100 0.84 5.36 -1.40
C VAL A 100 2.36 5.38 -1.30
N LEU A 101 3.01 4.23 -1.49
CA LEU A 101 4.46 4.10 -1.52
C LEU A 101 5.08 5.01 -2.59
N ALA A 102 4.61 4.93 -3.83
CA ALA A 102 5.12 5.72 -4.94
C ALA A 102 4.98 7.23 -4.69
N ARG A 103 3.83 7.68 -4.19
CA ARG A 103 3.62 9.10 -3.87
C ARG A 103 4.51 9.57 -2.72
N ALA A 104 4.65 8.77 -1.66
CA ALA A 104 5.56 9.11 -0.56
C ALA A 104 7.01 9.26 -1.05
N LEU A 105 7.47 8.35 -1.92
CA LEU A 105 8.79 8.43 -2.53
C LEU A 105 8.95 9.69 -3.41
N LEU A 106 7.98 9.98 -4.28
CA LEU A 106 7.99 11.18 -5.13
C LEU A 106 7.92 12.48 -4.33
N ASP A 107 7.24 12.45 -3.18
CA ASP A 107 7.16 13.57 -2.24
C ASP A 107 8.44 13.74 -1.40
N GLY A 108 9.46 12.89 -1.59
CA GLY A 108 10.75 12.97 -0.91
C GLY A 108 10.77 12.37 0.50
N TYR A 109 9.76 11.60 0.88
CA TYR A 109 9.77 10.91 2.18
C TYR A 109 10.83 9.80 2.17
N PRO A 110 11.65 9.66 3.24
CA PRO A 110 12.65 8.61 3.35
C PRO A 110 11.98 7.28 3.71
N VAL A 111 11.19 6.71 2.80
CA VAL A 111 10.36 5.52 3.06
C VAL A 111 11.20 4.33 3.58
N GLY A 112 12.41 4.13 3.08
CA GLY A 112 13.30 3.08 3.57
C GLY A 112 13.73 3.24 5.05
N GLN A 113 13.62 4.45 5.61
CA GLN A 113 13.85 4.74 7.03
C GLN A 113 12.55 4.75 7.85
N LEU A 114 11.43 5.12 7.21
CA LEU A 114 10.12 5.27 7.87
C LEU A 114 9.35 3.95 7.97
N GLN A 115 9.47 3.08 6.98
CA GLN A 115 8.86 1.76 6.99
C GLN A 115 9.77 0.80 7.75
N GLN A 116 9.37 0.45 8.98
CA GLN A 116 10.21 -0.37 9.85
C GLN A 116 10.18 -1.84 9.46
N ARG A 117 9.17 -2.28 8.70
CA ARG A 117 8.97 -3.69 8.36
C ARG A 117 8.52 -3.86 6.90
N PHE A 118 9.17 -4.79 6.22
CA PHE A 118 8.77 -5.28 4.89
C PHE A 118 8.43 -6.77 4.96
N PRO A 119 7.43 -7.19 5.77
CA PRO A 119 7.17 -8.61 6.06
C PRO A 119 6.92 -9.44 4.80
N ASN A 120 6.12 -8.93 3.87
CA ASN A 120 5.86 -9.57 2.58
C ASN A 120 7.12 -9.72 1.69
N VAL A 121 8.07 -8.79 1.78
CA VAL A 121 9.34 -8.88 1.02
C VAL A 121 10.28 -9.87 1.70
N ALA A 122 10.32 -9.89 3.03
CA ALA A 122 11.13 -10.85 3.78
C ALA A 122 10.68 -12.29 3.51
N GLU A 123 9.37 -12.55 3.55
CA GLU A 123 8.80 -13.86 3.23
C GLU A 123 9.09 -14.29 1.78
N LEU A 124 8.92 -13.36 0.83
CA LEU A 124 9.27 -13.64 -0.57
C LEU A 124 10.77 -13.95 -0.71
N LEU A 125 11.63 -13.21 -0.02
CA LEU A 125 13.07 -13.47 -0.03
C LEU A 125 13.41 -14.82 0.56
N ASP A 126 12.80 -15.21 1.68
CA ASP A 126 13.00 -16.52 2.29
C ASP A 126 12.52 -17.66 1.38
N ALA A 127 11.42 -17.45 0.64
CA ALA A 127 10.95 -18.40 -0.35
C ALA A 127 11.88 -18.52 -1.56
N VAL A 128 12.53 -17.42 -1.99
CA VAL A 128 13.36 -17.35 -3.21
C VAL A 128 14.80 -17.76 -2.96
N ARG A 129 15.34 -17.51 -1.76
CA ARG A 129 16.72 -17.81 -1.36
C ARG A 129 17.21 -19.21 -1.75
N PRO A 130 16.46 -20.30 -1.52
CA PRO A 130 16.93 -21.65 -1.87
C PRO A 130 17.12 -21.90 -3.38
N ARG A 131 16.58 -21.03 -4.24
CA ARG A 131 16.68 -21.16 -5.71
C ARG A 131 17.94 -20.50 -6.29
N TYR A 132 18.77 -19.87 -5.47
CA TYR A 132 19.90 -19.06 -5.92
C TYR A 132 21.20 -19.47 -5.23
N ASP A 133 22.31 -19.46 -5.98
CA ASP A 133 23.64 -19.79 -5.45
C ASP A 133 24.19 -18.79 -4.43
N SER A 134 23.64 -17.57 -4.39
CA SER A 134 24.08 -16.51 -3.47
C SER A 134 22.92 -15.67 -2.93
N ASP A 135 23.06 -15.19 -1.69
CA ASP A 135 22.08 -14.29 -1.05
C ASP A 135 21.90 -12.99 -1.84
N LEU A 136 22.99 -12.46 -2.40
CA LEU A 136 22.92 -11.28 -3.27
C LEU A 136 22.10 -11.56 -4.54
N GLY A 137 22.29 -12.72 -5.16
CA GLY A 137 21.50 -13.15 -6.33
C GLY A 137 20.00 -13.19 -6.02
N ALA A 138 19.60 -13.84 -4.93
CA ALA A 138 18.20 -13.89 -4.49
C ALA A 138 17.62 -12.50 -4.22
N ARG A 139 18.37 -11.63 -3.55
CA ARG A 139 17.93 -10.24 -3.26
C ARG A 139 17.75 -9.43 -4.54
N LEU A 140 18.66 -9.53 -5.49
CA LEU A 140 18.56 -8.84 -6.77
C LEU A 140 17.36 -9.36 -7.56
N ALA A 141 17.13 -10.67 -7.58
CA ALA A 141 15.96 -11.27 -8.22
C ALA A 141 14.65 -10.74 -7.64
N VAL A 142 14.52 -10.74 -6.31
CA VAL A 142 13.34 -10.17 -5.62
C VAL A 142 13.19 -8.68 -5.93
N ALA A 143 14.28 -7.91 -5.91
CA ALA A 143 14.25 -6.48 -6.25
C ALA A 143 13.79 -6.24 -7.70
N HIS A 144 14.31 -7.00 -8.66
CA HIS A 144 13.89 -6.91 -10.06
C HIS A 144 12.43 -7.30 -10.25
N ALA A 145 11.97 -8.38 -9.61
CA ALA A 145 10.58 -8.81 -9.65
C ALA A 145 9.63 -7.72 -9.10
N LEU A 146 9.97 -7.13 -7.95
CA LEU A 146 9.20 -6.03 -7.37
C LEU A 146 9.23 -4.78 -8.25
N ALA A 147 10.39 -4.42 -8.80
CA ALA A 147 10.52 -3.28 -9.71
C ALA A 147 9.65 -3.46 -10.96
N LEU A 148 9.63 -4.66 -11.56
CA LEU A 148 8.79 -4.98 -12.70
C LEU A 148 7.30 -4.87 -12.35
N GLN A 149 6.89 -5.44 -11.21
CA GLN A 149 5.50 -5.34 -10.74
C GLN A 149 5.07 -3.91 -10.47
N PHE A 150 5.91 -3.10 -9.82
CA PHE A 150 5.62 -1.68 -9.58
C PHE A 150 5.57 -0.89 -10.88
N GLY A 151 6.48 -1.18 -11.82
CA GLY A 151 6.51 -0.57 -13.14
C GLY A 151 5.19 -0.76 -13.87
N TRP A 152 4.74 -2.00 -14.05
CA TRP A 152 3.45 -2.26 -14.69
C TRP A 152 2.27 -1.66 -13.94
N ARG A 153 2.25 -1.74 -12.61
CA ARG A 153 1.15 -1.20 -11.79
C ARG A 153 1.02 0.32 -11.88
N LEU A 154 2.12 1.06 -11.96
CA LEU A 154 2.12 2.52 -11.99
C LEU A 154 2.02 3.08 -13.41
N PHE A 155 2.59 2.38 -14.39
CA PHE A 155 2.74 2.88 -15.75
C PHE A 155 1.91 2.13 -16.80
N ALA A 156 1.08 1.14 -16.42
CA ALA A 156 0.30 0.34 -17.36
C ALA A 156 -0.46 1.15 -18.42
N PRO A 157 -1.21 2.22 -18.10
CA PRO A 157 -1.93 2.99 -19.14
C PRO A 157 -0.97 3.58 -20.18
N MET A 158 0.17 4.10 -19.74
CA MET A 158 1.17 4.69 -20.63
C MET A 158 1.93 3.61 -21.42
N LEU A 159 2.34 2.53 -20.77
CA LEU A 159 3.06 1.43 -21.42
C LEU A 159 2.19 0.75 -22.48
N ARG A 160 0.92 0.47 -22.19
CA ARG A 160 -0.02 -0.14 -23.14
C ARG A 160 -0.15 0.68 -24.42
N SER A 161 -0.37 1.99 -24.24
CA SER A 161 -0.50 2.94 -25.35
C SER A 161 0.81 3.10 -26.12
N ALA A 162 1.94 3.20 -25.41
CA ALA A 162 3.25 3.38 -26.03
C ALA A 162 3.73 2.16 -26.82
N THR A 163 3.30 0.95 -26.45
CA THR A 163 3.68 -0.29 -27.13
C THR A 163 2.60 -0.86 -28.05
N GLY A 164 1.44 -0.19 -28.17
CA GLY A 164 0.35 -0.61 -29.05
C GLY A 164 -0.38 -1.90 -28.60
N ILE A 165 -0.51 -2.12 -27.28
CA ILE A 165 -1.20 -3.28 -26.70
C ILE A 165 -2.46 -2.88 -25.92
N ASP A 166 -3.12 -1.78 -26.32
CA ASP A 166 -4.30 -1.24 -25.64
C ASP A 166 -5.48 -2.22 -25.61
N GLU A 167 -5.58 -3.10 -26.60
CA GLU A 167 -6.63 -4.12 -26.71
C GLU A 167 -6.46 -5.27 -25.70
N LEU A 168 -5.27 -5.42 -25.11
CA LEU A 168 -4.98 -6.50 -24.19
C LEU A 168 -5.78 -6.33 -22.89
N THR A 169 -6.48 -7.38 -22.47
CA THR A 169 -7.31 -7.32 -21.27
C THR A 169 -6.47 -7.15 -20.00
N GLY A 170 -7.13 -6.81 -18.89
CA GLY A 170 -6.47 -6.74 -17.58
C GLY A 170 -5.85 -8.08 -17.17
N ASP A 171 -6.57 -9.17 -17.40
CA ASP A 171 -6.15 -10.53 -17.04
C ASP A 171 -4.99 -11.05 -17.88
N GLU A 172 -5.02 -10.83 -19.21
CA GLU A 172 -3.91 -11.21 -20.08
C GLU A 172 -2.62 -10.49 -19.69
N LEU A 173 -2.69 -9.19 -19.37
CA LEU A 173 -1.51 -8.46 -18.93
C LEU A 173 -0.99 -9.01 -17.62
N ARG A 174 -1.89 -9.26 -16.67
CA ARG A 174 -1.54 -9.79 -15.36
C ARG A 174 -0.85 -11.14 -15.47
N LEU A 175 -1.36 -12.05 -16.28
CA LEU A 175 -0.73 -13.35 -16.55
C LEU A 175 0.67 -13.17 -17.15
N SER A 176 0.80 -12.33 -18.18
CA SER A 176 2.09 -12.05 -18.82
C SER A 176 3.14 -11.49 -17.84
N VAL A 177 2.74 -10.54 -16.99
CA VAL A 177 3.61 -9.94 -15.96
C VAL A 177 3.98 -10.98 -14.91
N ASN A 178 3.05 -11.81 -14.47
CA ASN A 178 3.31 -12.88 -13.50
C ASN A 178 4.29 -13.91 -14.05
N ASP A 179 4.17 -14.30 -15.32
CA ASP A 179 5.12 -15.22 -15.97
C ASP A 179 6.52 -14.62 -16.08
N ALA A 180 6.61 -13.32 -16.38
CA ALA A 180 7.88 -12.60 -16.41
C ALA A 180 8.54 -12.53 -15.02
N VAL A 181 7.74 -12.29 -13.98
CA VAL A 181 8.20 -12.33 -12.58
C VAL A 181 8.64 -13.74 -12.20
N ALA A 182 7.89 -14.78 -12.56
CA ALA A 182 8.23 -16.17 -12.25
C ALA A 182 9.60 -16.55 -12.84
N ARG A 183 9.89 -16.19 -14.10
CA ARG A 183 11.21 -16.39 -14.72
C ARG A 183 12.35 -15.68 -13.98
N ILE A 184 12.08 -14.52 -13.37
CA ILE A 184 13.06 -13.81 -12.55
C ILE A 184 13.26 -14.55 -11.21
N LEU A 185 12.21 -15.13 -10.63
CA LEU A 185 12.30 -15.75 -9.30
C LEU A 185 12.77 -17.22 -9.34
N GLU A 186 12.66 -17.87 -10.50
CA GLU A 186 13.02 -19.26 -10.73
C GLU A 186 14.11 -19.35 -11.81
N PRO A 187 15.38 -19.14 -11.44
CA PRO A 187 16.49 -19.28 -12.39
C PRO A 187 16.58 -20.75 -12.84
N HIS A 188 16.77 -20.94 -14.15
CA HIS A 188 16.93 -22.25 -14.80
C HIS A 188 18.22 -22.96 -14.41
#